data_AF-A0A1T1BCQ7-F1
#
_entry.id   AF-A0A1T1BCQ7-F1
#
_cell.length_a   1.000
_cell.length_b   1.000
_cell.length_c   1.000
_cell.angle_alpha   90.00
_cell.angle_beta   90.00
_cell.angle_gamma   90.00
#
_symmetry.space_group_name_H-M   'P 1'
#
loop_
_entity.id
_entity.type
_entity.pdbx_description
1 polymer ?
#
loop_
_entity_poly.entity_id
_entity_poly.type
_entity_poly.pdbx_seq_one_letter_code
_entity_poly.pdbx_strand_id
1 'polypeptide(L)'
;MKHEDIGFTLIEILIAIAIIGILAIIVLPSLISAQKRSYDTGARMCAKSMQTSQAIFYLDNKKYTPMSGQQPDVEEILRELNRHCKNINIFYKDRSLTNTFNTDYIFDIWDARGTSVITATPLNISSNVVGATPFSNNGSGGQNFP
;
A
#
# COMPACT_ATOMS: atom_id res chain seq x y z
N MET A 1 -39.81 -4.97 49.95
CA MET A 1 -38.88 -5.82 49.18
C MET A 1 -37.53 -5.12 49.23
N LYS A 2 -36.53 -5.68 49.94
CA LYS A 2 -35.19 -5.08 50.02
C LYS A 2 -34.43 -5.49 48.75
N HIS A 3 -33.95 -4.53 47.98
CA HIS A 3 -32.96 -4.77 46.94
C HIS A 3 -31.60 -4.90 47.63
N GLU A 4 -30.94 -6.04 47.46
CA GLU A 4 -29.52 -6.16 47.78
C GLU A 4 -28.76 -5.62 46.57
N ASP A 5 -28.14 -4.46 46.72
CA ASP A 5 -27.22 -3.92 45.72
C ASP A 5 -25.95 -4.78 45.74
N ILE A 6 -25.91 -5.79 44.86
CA ILE A 6 -24.74 -6.64 44.64
C ILE A 6 -23.68 -5.79 43.93
N GLY A 7 -22.79 -5.18 44.71
CA GLY A 7 -21.63 -4.46 44.19
C GLY A 7 -20.51 -5.41 43.77
N PHE A 8 -19.81 -5.08 42.68
CA PHE A 8 -18.59 -5.78 42.28
C PHE A 8 -17.48 -5.60 43.32
N THR A 9 -16.74 -6.66 43.59
CA THR A 9 -15.57 -6.60 44.48
C THR A 9 -14.36 -6.04 43.74
N LEU A 10 -13.48 -5.34 44.47
CA LEU A 10 -12.23 -4.84 43.90
C LEU A 10 -11.32 -5.96 43.37
N ILE A 11 -11.38 -7.13 44.00
CA ILE A 11 -10.58 -8.29 43.59
C ILE A 11 -11.07 -8.88 42.25
N GLU A 12 -12.37 -8.85 41.97
CA GLU A 12 -12.92 -9.29 40.68
C GLU A 12 -12.42 -8.41 39.53
N ILE A 13 -12.42 -7.08 39.73
CA ILE A 13 -11.91 -6.16 38.71
C ILE A 13 -10.39 -6.33 38.55
N LEU A 14 -9.65 -6.56 39.63
CA LEU A 14 -8.19 -6.74 39.60
C LEU A 14 -7.78 -8.00 38.82
N ILE A 15 -8.44 -9.13 39.07
CA ILE A 15 -8.16 -10.37 38.34
C ILE A 15 -8.57 -10.23 36.87
N ALA A 16 -9.69 -9.55 36.59
CA ALA A 16 -10.13 -9.30 35.23
C ALA A 16 -9.10 -8.51 34.40
N ILE A 17 -8.57 -7.40 34.93
CA ILE A 17 -7.54 -6.62 34.22
C ILE A 17 -6.22 -7.40 34.07
N ALA A 18 -5.88 -8.25 35.05
CA ALA A 18 -4.68 -9.09 34.97
C ALA A 18 -4.78 -10.10 33.82
N ILE A 19 -5.93 -10.76 33.68
CA ILE A 19 -6.17 -11.72 32.58
C ILE A 19 -6.18 -10.99 31.22
N ILE A 20 -6.87 -9.84 31.10
CA ILE A 20 -6.88 -9.05 29.87
C ILE A 20 -5.46 -8.60 29.48
N GLY A 21 -4.64 -8.20 30.47
CA GLY A 21 -3.25 -7.80 30.25
C GLY A 21 -2.39 -8.93 29.66
N ILE A 22 -2.51 -10.15 30.20
CA ILE A 22 -1.78 -11.33 29.68
C ILE A 22 -2.20 -11.63 28.24
N LEU A 23 -3.51 -11.62 27.96
CA LEU A 23 -4.04 -11.89 26.61
C LEU A 23 -3.58 -10.84 25.59
N ALA A 24 -3.57 -9.55 25.97
CA ALA A 24 -3.17 -8.46 25.09
C ALA A 24 -1.70 -8.59 24.62
N ILE A 25 -0.80 -9.01 25.51
CA ILE A 25 0.63 -9.18 25.19
C ILE A 25 0.84 -10.27 24.13
N ILE A 26 0.10 -11.37 24.21
CA ILE A 26 0.20 -12.49 23.25
C ILE A 26 -0.29 -12.06 21.87
N VAL A 27 -1.37 -11.26 21.81
CA VAL A 27 -2.02 -10.87 20.54
C VAL A 27 -1.26 -9.74 19.82
N LEU A 28 -0.66 -8.81 20.55
CA LEU A 28 -0.05 -7.60 19.98
C LEU A 28 0.96 -7.83 18.83
N PRO A 29 1.94 -8.76 18.92
CA PRO A 29 2.88 -8.98 17.82
C PRO A 29 2.19 -9.48 16.53
N SER A 30 1.16 -10.32 16.67
CA SER A 30 0.38 -10.81 15.53
C SER A 30 -0.39 -9.69 14.84
N LEU A 31 -0.91 -8.73 15.63
CA LEU A 31 -1.63 -7.56 15.12
C LEU A 31 -0.71 -6.63 14.30
N ILE A 32 0.51 -6.38 14.77
CA ILE A 32 1.49 -5.55 14.04
C ILE A 32 1.84 -6.20 12.68
N SER A 33 2.08 -7.51 12.68
CA SER A 33 2.36 -8.28 11.46
C SER A 33 1.16 -8.31 10.50
N ALA A 34 -0.06 -8.48 11.02
CA ALA A 34 -1.28 -8.44 10.22
C ALA A 34 -1.49 -7.06 9.56
N GLN A 35 -1.26 -5.98 10.30
CA GLN A 35 -1.31 -4.63 9.72
C GLN A 35 -0.27 -4.47 8.61
N LYS A 36 1.01 -4.85 8.84
CA LYS A 36 2.07 -4.78 7.82
C LYS A 36 1.68 -5.51 6.54
N ARG A 37 1.11 -6.71 6.64
CA ARG A 37 0.59 -7.48 5.50
C ARG A 37 -0.59 -6.79 4.81
N SER A 38 -1.48 -6.15 5.55
CA SER A 38 -2.58 -5.37 4.98
C SER A 38 -2.06 -4.19 4.14
N TYR A 39 -1.01 -3.51 4.58
CA TYR A 39 -0.40 -2.41 3.80
C TYR A 39 0.30 -2.92 2.54
N ASP A 40 1.08 -4.00 2.62
CA ASP A 40 1.71 -4.62 1.43
C ASP A 40 0.66 -5.10 0.42
N THR A 41 -0.43 -5.70 0.93
CA THR A 41 -1.57 -6.08 0.10
C THR A 41 -2.20 -4.86 -0.56
N GLY A 42 -2.38 -3.76 0.18
CA GLY A 42 -2.81 -2.47 -0.37
C GLY A 42 -1.92 -1.97 -1.51
N ALA A 43 -0.60 -1.99 -1.31
CA ALA A 43 0.36 -1.56 -2.33
C ALA A 43 0.29 -2.45 -3.59
N ARG A 44 0.16 -3.77 -3.43
CA ARG A 44 -0.02 -4.72 -4.53
C ARG A 44 -1.36 -4.52 -5.26
N MET A 45 -2.44 -4.24 -4.55
CA MET A 45 -3.74 -3.93 -5.16
C MET A 45 -3.65 -2.64 -5.98
N CYS A 46 -2.99 -1.61 -5.45
CA CYS A 46 -2.73 -0.38 -6.18
C CYS A 46 -1.93 -0.65 -7.47
N ALA A 47 -0.82 -1.39 -7.36
CA ALA A 47 0.00 -1.82 -8.51
C ALA A 47 -0.83 -2.56 -9.57
N LYS A 48 -1.74 -3.46 -9.15
CA LYS A 48 -2.61 -4.20 -10.07
C LYS A 48 -3.66 -3.31 -10.74
N SER A 49 -4.21 -2.35 -10.00
CA SER A 49 -5.12 -1.35 -10.55
C SER A 49 -4.41 -0.52 -11.62
N MET A 50 -3.19 -0.06 -11.35
CA MET A 50 -2.36 0.65 -12.34
C MET A 50 -2.09 -0.19 -13.58
N GLN A 51 -1.73 -1.47 -13.40
CA GLN A 51 -1.51 -2.40 -14.50
C GLN A 51 -2.76 -2.56 -15.37
N THR A 52 -3.94 -2.63 -14.75
CA THR A 52 -5.23 -2.80 -15.44
C THR A 52 -5.61 -1.55 -16.22
N SER A 53 -5.47 -0.35 -15.63
CA SER A 53 -5.76 0.90 -16.33
C SER A 53 -4.83 1.11 -17.53
N GLN A 54 -3.55 0.77 -17.39
CA GLN A 54 -2.60 0.81 -18.50
C GLN A 54 -2.93 -0.22 -19.59
N ALA A 55 -3.38 -1.42 -19.22
CA ALA A 55 -3.81 -2.42 -20.19
C ALA A 55 -5.03 -1.93 -20.99
N ILE A 56 -6.02 -1.31 -20.33
CA ILE A 56 -7.18 -0.69 -21.01
C ILE A 56 -6.69 0.38 -21.98
N PHE A 57 -5.81 1.28 -21.53
CA PHE A 57 -5.26 2.34 -22.37
C PHE A 57 -4.52 1.80 -23.61
N TYR A 58 -3.77 0.71 -23.45
CA TYR A 58 -3.05 0.05 -24.53
C TYR A 58 -3.99 -0.53 -25.58
N LEU A 59 -5.20 -0.98 -25.20
CA LEU A 59 -6.17 -1.51 -26.18
C LEU A 59 -6.56 -0.46 -27.21
N ASP A 60 -6.76 0.78 -26.76
CA ASP A 60 -7.20 1.90 -27.58
C ASP A 60 -6.04 2.56 -28.34
N ASN A 61 -4.90 2.75 -27.67
CA ASN A 61 -3.80 3.57 -28.18
C ASN A 61 -2.61 2.77 -28.72
N LYS A 62 -2.60 1.43 -28.53
CA LYS A 62 -1.50 0.51 -28.88
C LYS A 62 -0.15 0.89 -28.30
N LYS A 63 -0.14 1.69 -27.25
CA LYS A 63 1.04 2.17 -26.51
C LYS A 63 0.66 2.29 -25.04
N TYR A 64 1.61 2.04 -24.14
CA TYR A 64 1.39 2.43 -22.75
C TYR A 64 1.75 3.91 -22.55
N THR A 65 1.33 4.47 -21.44
CA THR A 65 1.58 5.89 -21.15
C THR A 65 2.24 6.05 -19.78
N PRO A 66 3.38 6.74 -19.70
CA PRO A 66 3.96 7.10 -18.40
C PRO A 66 3.05 8.11 -17.70
N MET A 67 2.96 8.03 -16.37
CA MET A 67 2.23 9.03 -15.58
C MET A 67 2.92 10.40 -15.54
N SER A 68 4.22 10.44 -15.82
CA SER A 68 5.00 11.67 -15.94
C SER A 68 4.77 12.41 -17.26
N GLY A 69 4.07 11.81 -18.22
CA GLY A 69 3.62 12.46 -19.43
C GLY A 69 2.31 13.21 -19.16
N GLN A 70 2.34 14.53 -19.24
CA GLN A 70 1.15 15.38 -19.20
C GLN A 70 0.30 15.13 -20.46
N GLN A 71 -0.44 14.01 -20.49
CA GLN A 71 -1.41 13.67 -21.51
C GLN A 71 -2.82 13.70 -20.91
N PRO A 72 -3.81 14.30 -21.60
CA PRO A 72 -5.14 14.59 -21.05
C PRO A 72 -6.01 13.36 -20.76
N ASP A 73 -5.64 12.19 -21.28
CA ASP A 73 -6.24 10.86 -21.05
C ASP A 73 -5.67 10.15 -19.81
N VAL A 74 -4.46 10.50 -19.38
CA VAL A 74 -3.82 9.98 -18.17
C VAL A 74 -4.48 10.52 -16.91
N GLU A 75 -5.10 11.70 -16.97
CA GLU A 75 -5.74 12.35 -15.84
C GLU A 75 -7.01 11.63 -15.36
N GLU A 76 -7.73 10.95 -16.25
CA GLU A 76 -8.87 10.08 -15.90
C GLU A 76 -8.41 8.79 -15.21
N ILE A 77 -7.35 8.17 -15.73
CA ILE A 77 -6.69 6.99 -15.12
C ILE A 77 -6.14 7.35 -13.73
N LEU A 78 -5.51 8.51 -13.59
CA LEU A 78 -4.99 9.04 -12.33
C LEU A 78 -6.12 9.33 -11.33
N ARG A 79 -7.30 9.74 -11.77
CA ARG A 79 -8.44 10.07 -10.89
C ARG A 79 -9.04 8.82 -10.25
N GLU A 80 -9.16 7.73 -11.00
CA GLU A 80 -9.59 6.42 -10.47
C GLU A 80 -8.53 5.76 -9.58
N LEU A 81 -7.26 5.93 -9.92
CA LEU A 81 -6.14 5.50 -9.06
C LEU A 81 -6.05 6.31 -7.77
N ASN A 82 -6.33 7.61 -7.80
CA ASN A 82 -6.37 8.44 -6.60
C ASN A 82 -7.42 7.93 -5.59
N ARG A 83 -8.55 7.38 -6.03
CA ARG A 83 -9.55 6.82 -5.12
C ARG A 83 -9.08 5.56 -4.41
N HIS A 84 -8.30 4.70 -5.08
CA HIS A 84 -7.87 3.40 -4.54
C HIS A 84 -6.50 3.42 -3.87
N CYS A 85 -5.58 4.30 -4.31
CA CYS A 85 -4.21 4.34 -3.83
C CYS A 85 -3.92 5.51 -2.86
N LYS A 86 -4.68 6.61 -2.91
CA LYS A 86 -4.38 7.83 -2.12
C LYS A 86 -4.95 7.83 -0.70
N ASN A 87 -6.00 7.05 -0.44
CA ASN A 87 -6.65 6.97 0.88
C ASN A 87 -5.89 6.09 1.88
N ILE A 88 -4.76 5.56 1.47
CA ILE A 88 -3.90 4.66 2.23
C ILE A 88 -2.52 5.33 2.25
N ASN A 89 -1.73 5.10 3.29
CA ASN A 89 -0.34 5.56 3.39
C ASN A 89 0.56 4.88 2.33
N ILE A 90 0.18 4.95 1.05
CA ILE A 90 0.80 4.32 -0.10
C ILE A 90 1.23 5.45 -1.04
N PHE A 91 2.48 5.38 -1.44
CA PHE A 91 3.10 6.30 -2.37
C PHE A 91 3.43 5.54 -3.65
N TYR A 92 3.52 6.28 -4.75
CA TYR A 92 3.98 5.73 -6.01
C TYR A 92 4.91 6.73 -6.71
N LYS A 93 5.82 6.20 -7.53
CA LYS A 93 6.71 6.97 -8.39
C LYS A 93 6.78 6.32 -9.77
N ASP A 94 6.64 7.15 -10.78
CA ASP A 94 6.85 6.76 -12.16
C ASP A 94 8.33 6.84 -12.50
N ARG A 95 8.87 5.75 -13.03
CA ARG A 95 10.25 5.64 -13.51
C ARG A 95 10.32 5.12 -14.95
N SER A 96 9.22 5.23 -15.69
CA SER A 96 9.11 4.83 -17.08
C SER A 96 10.11 5.62 -17.94
N LEU A 97 10.77 4.93 -18.87
CA LEU A 97 11.64 5.57 -19.86
C LEU A 97 10.80 5.87 -21.10
N THR A 98 10.73 7.14 -21.50
CA THR A 98 10.01 7.56 -22.69
C THR A 98 10.92 7.57 -23.90
N ASN A 99 10.66 6.67 -24.84
CA ASN A 99 11.24 6.70 -26.17
C ASN A 99 10.12 6.57 -27.21
N THR A 100 10.36 7.08 -28.42
CA THR A 100 9.38 7.15 -29.51
C THR A 100 8.83 5.78 -29.96
N PHE A 101 9.51 4.68 -29.59
CA PHE A 101 9.21 3.33 -30.10
C PHE A 101 8.94 2.28 -29.01
N ASN A 102 9.35 2.53 -27.77
CA ASN A 102 9.08 1.63 -26.64
C ASN A 102 8.41 2.45 -25.56
N THR A 103 7.17 2.07 -25.25
CA THR A 103 6.43 2.65 -24.13
C THR A 103 6.26 1.57 -23.09
N ASP A 104 7.35 1.08 -22.50
CA ASP A 104 7.24 0.25 -21.31
C ASP A 104 7.08 1.18 -20.10
N TYR A 105 6.04 0.94 -19.29
CA TYR A 105 5.91 1.63 -18.02
C TYR A 105 6.59 0.86 -16.91
N ILE A 106 7.12 1.61 -15.95
CA ILE A 106 7.60 1.04 -14.70
C ILE A 106 7.12 1.96 -13.58
N PHE A 107 6.23 1.44 -12.74
CA PHE A 107 5.74 2.13 -11.56
C PHE A 107 6.26 1.45 -10.32
N ASP A 108 6.76 2.23 -9.38
CA ASP A 108 7.11 1.76 -8.06
C ASP A 108 6.10 2.26 -7.05
N ILE A 109 5.58 1.36 -6.24
CA ILE A 109 4.55 1.60 -5.24
C ILE A 109 5.06 1.10 -3.91
N TRP A 110 4.94 1.89 -2.85
CA TRP A 110 5.37 1.49 -1.52
C TRP A 110 4.49 2.08 -0.43
N ASP A 111 4.51 1.48 0.74
CA ASP A 111 3.77 1.96 1.91
C ASP A 111 4.65 2.86 2.81
N ALA A 112 4.07 3.79 3.57
CA ALA A 112 4.79 4.74 4.42
C ALA A 112 5.61 4.13 5.56
N ARG A 113 5.46 2.84 5.86
CA ARG A 113 6.27 2.10 6.83
C ARG A 113 7.53 1.52 6.19
N GLY A 114 7.59 1.44 4.86
CA GLY A 114 8.80 1.12 4.11
C GLY A 114 9.25 -0.31 4.17
N THR A 115 8.30 -1.23 4.12
CA THR A 115 8.61 -2.65 4.20
C THR A 115 9.18 -3.20 2.90
N SER A 116 8.58 -2.82 1.78
CA SER A 116 8.95 -3.33 0.46
C SER A 116 8.44 -2.35 -0.59
N VAL A 117 9.12 -2.33 -1.73
CA VAL A 117 8.71 -1.57 -2.90
C VAL A 117 8.16 -2.56 -3.91
N ILE A 118 6.94 -2.33 -4.36
CA ILE A 118 6.26 -3.11 -5.38
C ILE A 118 6.45 -2.42 -6.71
N THR A 119 7.09 -3.10 -7.65
CA THR A 119 7.31 -2.61 -9.00
C THR A 119 6.32 -3.27 -9.95
N ALA A 120 5.52 -2.45 -10.63
CA ALA A 120 4.59 -2.87 -11.65
C ALA A 120 5.16 -2.57 -13.04
N THR A 121 5.13 -3.59 -13.90
CA THR A 121 5.47 -3.51 -15.33
C THR A 121 4.33 -4.13 -16.13
N PRO A 122 4.29 -3.95 -17.47
CA PRO A 122 3.30 -4.61 -18.32
C PRO A 122 3.24 -6.13 -18.10
N LEU A 123 4.39 -6.76 -17.90
CA LEU A 123 4.53 -8.21 -17.84
C LEU A 123 4.27 -8.77 -16.45
N ASN A 124 4.81 -8.11 -15.41
CA ASN A 124 4.85 -8.68 -14.07
C ASN A 124 4.73 -7.60 -12.98
N ILE A 125 4.27 -8.04 -11.81
CA ILE A 125 4.36 -7.28 -10.56
C ILE A 125 5.33 -8.02 -9.65
N SER A 126 6.41 -7.36 -9.26
CA SER A 126 7.47 -7.95 -8.43
C SER A 126 7.80 -7.02 -7.26
N SER A 127 8.36 -7.58 -6.19
CA SER A 127 8.77 -6.82 -5.00
C SER A 127 10.28 -6.68 -4.93
N ASN A 128 10.75 -5.51 -4.53
CA ASN A 128 12.16 -5.19 -4.28
C ASN A 128 13.06 -5.55 -5.47
N VAL A 129 12.60 -5.26 -6.70
CA VAL A 129 13.43 -5.47 -7.89
C VAL A 129 14.63 -4.53 -7.88
N VAL A 130 15.72 -4.99 -8.49
CA VAL A 130 16.91 -4.18 -8.67
C VAL A 130 16.55 -2.93 -9.47
N GLY A 131 16.89 -1.76 -8.91
CA GLY A 131 16.58 -0.47 -9.50
C GLY A 131 15.27 0.15 -9.05
N ALA A 132 14.41 -0.51 -8.27
CA ALA A 132 13.16 0.06 -7.75
C ALA A 132 13.39 1.39 -6.98
N THR A 133 12.42 2.31 -7.01
CA THR A 133 12.58 3.59 -6.36
C THR A 133 12.57 3.35 -4.87
N PRO A 134 13.39 4.08 -4.12
CA PRO A 134 13.71 3.62 -2.81
C PRO A 134 12.69 4.14 -1.84
N PHE A 135 12.55 3.43 -0.74
CA PHE A 135 11.51 3.73 0.22
C PHE A 135 11.63 5.19 0.74
N SER A 136 10.48 5.88 0.80
CA SER A 136 10.39 7.25 1.27
C SER A 136 9.03 7.51 1.94
N ASN A 137 9.05 7.98 3.18
CA ASN A 137 7.83 8.26 3.95
C ASN A 137 7.09 9.55 3.52
N ASN A 138 7.67 10.33 2.61
CA ASN A 138 7.11 11.58 2.11
C ASN A 138 6.81 11.55 0.60
N GLY A 139 6.87 10.37 -0.03
CA GLY A 139 6.59 10.21 -1.46
C GLY A 139 7.68 10.77 -2.40
N SER A 140 8.79 11.29 -1.88
CA SER A 140 9.83 11.95 -2.68
C SER A 140 10.76 10.96 -3.41
N GLY A 141 11.02 9.79 -2.81
CA GLY A 141 11.81 8.67 -3.35
C GLY A 141 13.25 9.02 -3.78
N GLY A 142 14.30 8.47 -3.13
CA GLY A 142 15.72 8.65 -3.51
C GLY A 142 16.64 7.47 -3.12
N GLN A 143 17.75 7.22 -3.85
CA GLN A 143 18.66 6.03 -3.94
C GLN A 143 18.48 4.82 -2.97
N ASN A 144 18.24 3.61 -3.52
CA ASN A 144 18.09 2.35 -2.77
C ASN A 144 19.49 1.81 -2.57
N PHE A 145 20.03 1.99 -1.37
CA PHE A 145 21.24 1.27 -1.00
C PHE A 145 20.87 -0.19 -0.72
N PRO A 146 21.79 -1.13 -1.04
CA PRO A 146 21.54 -2.57 -1.06
C PRO A 146 21.05 -3.14 0.27
#